data_AF-A0A9E1Q665-F1
#
_entry.id   AF-A0A9E1Q665-F1
#
_cell.length_a   1.000
_cell.length_b   1.000
_cell.length_c   1.000
_cell.angle_alpha   90.00
_cell.angle_beta   90.00
_cell.angle_gamma   90.00
#
_symmetry.space_group_name_H-M   'P 1'
#
loop_
_entity.id
_entity.type
_entity.pdbx_description
1 polymer ?
#
loop_
_entity_poly.entity_id
_entity_poly.type
_entity_poly.pdbx_seq_one_letter_code
_entity_poly.pdbx_strand_id
1 'polypeptide(L)'
;MSREKYISLEELVSQLDNIVRDLKTGKLSTEEIIEMHALSRNLYERITVLRYKAFETVSQKGEDGGDLLNPEIDEEREKSQTDLISSIEEVTGTPPNKVSLKVKSIAESLQTSPLNSIGEGLTILDRANFTSTLFSNNNMKFNDMLDLVDQCDNIKSAEKVFNSSIKTRGTSNEIEAALDSFYKRINRRFPS
;
A
#
# COMPACT_ATOMS: atom_id res chain seq x y z
N MET A 1 0.39 -37.29 1.11
CA MET A 1 1.41 -36.25 1.32
C MET A 1 2.14 -36.03 0.01
N SER A 2 1.71 -35.04 -0.76
CA SER A 2 2.32 -34.72 -2.05
C SER A 2 3.47 -33.76 -1.79
N ARG A 3 4.69 -34.19 -2.16
CA ARG A 3 5.90 -33.35 -2.07
C ARG A 3 5.60 -32.06 -2.83
N GLU A 4 5.58 -30.90 -2.17
CA GLU A 4 5.54 -29.62 -2.85
C GLU A 4 6.75 -29.56 -3.78
N LYS A 5 6.49 -29.79 -5.07
CA LYS A 5 7.51 -29.82 -6.09
C LYS A 5 7.99 -28.38 -6.21
N TYR A 6 9.22 -28.10 -5.82
CA TYR A 6 9.81 -26.78 -5.96
C TYR A 6 9.74 -26.36 -7.44
N ILE A 7 8.88 -25.39 -7.75
CA ILE A 7 8.76 -24.76 -9.07
C ILE A 7 9.81 -23.66 -9.15
N SER A 8 10.58 -23.57 -10.23
CA SER A 8 11.57 -22.48 -10.40
C SER A 8 10.88 -21.17 -10.79
N LEU A 9 11.62 -20.05 -10.75
CA LEU A 9 11.08 -18.74 -11.16
C LEU A 9 10.76 -18.70 -12.65
N GLU A 10 11.61 -19.32 -13.47
CA GLU A 10 11.43 -19.44 -14.92
C GLU A 10 10.18 -20.26 -15.25
N GLU A 11 9.95 -21.33 -14.49
CA GLU A 11 8.79 -22.19 -14.64
C GLU A 11 7.49 -21.46 -14.21
N LEU A 12 7.53 -20.67 -13.11
CA LEU A 12 6.39 -19.83 -12.69
C LEU A 12 6.02 -18.81 -13.77
N VAL A 13 7.01 -18.12 -14.35
CA VAL A 13 6.78 -17.14 -15.41
C VAL A 13 6.23 -17.81 -16.66
N SER A 14 6.75 -18.98 -17.02
CA SER A 14 6.29 -19.74 -18.19
C SER A 14 4.83 -20.21 -18.02
N GLN A 15 4.46 -20.68 -16.83
CA GLN A 15 3.08 -21.08 -16.53
C GLN A 15 2.12 -19.89 -16.56
N LEU A 16 2.53 -18.74 -15.99
CA LEU A 16 1.73 -17.53 -16.02
C LEU A 16 1.54 -17.01 -17.45
N ASP A 17 2.58 -17.05 -18.29
CA ASP A 17 2.50 -16.63 -19.70
C ASP A 17 1.53 -17.53 -20.50
N ASN A 18 1.58 -18.85 -20.29
CA ASN A 18 0.64 -19.77 -20.93
C ASN A 18 -0.82 -19.46 -20.56
N ILE A 19 -1.10 -19.27 -19.26
CA ILE A 19 -2.44 -18.93 -18.77
C ILE A 19 -2.92 -17.58 -19.34
N VAL A 20 -2.03 -16.58 -19.44
CA VAL A 20 -2.34 -15.28 -20.06
C VAL A 20 -2.63 -15.42 -21.56
N ARG A 21 -1.94 -16.32 -22.27
CA ARG A 21 -2.25 -16.61 -23.67
C ARG A 21 -3.62 -17.27 -23.82
N ASP A 22 -3.98 -18.18 -22.93
CA ASP A 22 -5.28 -18.84 -22.96
C ASP A 22 -6.42 -17.86 -22.58
N LEU A 23 -6.16 -16.94 -21.64
CA LEU A 23 -7.04 -15.80 -21.33
C LEU A 23 -7.32 -14.95 -22.57
N LYS A 24 -6.29 -14.60 -23.35
CA LYS A 24 -6.44 -13.82 -24.60
C LYS A 24 -7.29 -14.53 -25.65
N THR A 25 -7.39 -15.85 -25.58
CA THR A 25 -8.26 -16.64 -26.46
C THR A 25 -9.66 -16.89 -25.90
N GLY A 26 -9.98 -16.35 -24.71
CA GLY A 26 -11.29 -16.47 -24.05
C GLY A 26 -11.60 -17.88 -23.54
N LYS A 27 -10.58 -18.73 -23.35
CA LYS A 27 -10.75 -20.15 -23.03
C LYS A 27 -10.60 -20.48 -21.54
N LEU A 28 -10.43 -19.47 -20.70
CA LEU A 28 -10.05 -19.69 -19.30
C LEU A 28 -11.26 -20.07 -18.42
N SER A 29 -11.14 -21.20 -17.74
CA SER A 29 -12.07 -21.65 -16.70
C SER A 29 -11.86 -20.89 -15.39
N THR A 30 -12.84 -20.99 -14.49
CA THR A 30 -12.77 -20.41 -13.13
C THR A 30 -11.60 -20.96 -12.33
N GLU A 31 -11.30 -22.24 -12.49
CA GLU A 31 -10.20 -22.93 -11.84
C GLU A 31 -8.84 -22.40 -12.31
N GLU A 32 -8.68 -22.17 -13.63
CA GLU A 32 -7.47 -21.61 -14.22
C GLU A 32 -7.23 -20.15 -13.80
N ILE A 33 -8.29 -19.37 -13.55
CA ILE A 33 -8.17 -18.01 -12.97
C ILE A 33 -7.65 -18.06 -11.54
N ILE A 34 -8.16 -19.00 -10.73
CA ILE A 34 -7.70 -19.20 -9.35
C ILE A 34 -6.23 -19.65 -9.34
N GLU A 35 -5.85 -20.53 -10.26
CA GLU A 35 -4.46 -20.96 -10.45
C GLU A 35 -3.56 -19.80 -10.88
N MET A 36 -4.00 -18.96 -11.82
CA MET A 36 -3.31 -17.74 -12.24
C MET A 36 -3.01 -16.83 -11.03
N HIS A 37 -4.01 -16.61 -10.19
CA HIS A 37 -3.85 -15.79 -8.99
C HIS A 37 -2.83 -16.41 -8.02
N ALA A 38 -2.89 -17.72 -7.79
CA ALA A 38 -1.93 -18.42 -6.94
C ALA A 38 -0.49 -18.32 -7.47
N LEU A 39 -0.29 -18.52 -8.77
CA LEU A 39 1.03 -18.40 -9.43
C LEU A 39 1.58 -16.98 -9.35
N SER A 40 0.74 -15.97 -9.60
CA SER A 40 1.14 -14.55 -9.53
C SER A 40 1.57 -14.15 -8.11
N ARG A 41 0.87 -14.63 -7.08
CA ARG A 41 1.23 -14.41 -5.68
C ARG A 41 2.56 -15.06 -5.34
N ASN A 42 2.77 -16.31 -5.77
CA ASN A 42 4.01 -17.03 -5.52
C ASN A 42 5.22 -16.34 -6.18
N LEU A 43 5.03 -15.81 -7.39
CA LEU A 43 6.04 -15.03 -8.10
C LEU A 43 6.37 -13.73 -7.35
N TYR A 44 5.35 -12.97 -6.93
CA TYR A 44 5.52 -11.73 -6.18
C TYR A 44 6.30 -11.94 -4.87
N GLU A 45 5.93 -12.95 -4.08
CA GLU A 45 6.57 -13.27 -2.80
C GLU A 45 8.06 -13.59 -3.01
N ARG A 46 8.40 -14.39 -4.02
CA ARG A 46 9.80 -14.77 -4.31
C ARG A 46 10.63 -13.61 -4.81
N ILE A 47 10.08 -12.77 -5.71
CA ILE A 47 10.77 -11.56 -6.17
C ILE A 47 11.02 -10.61 -5.01
N THR A 48 10.07 -10.49 -4.08
CA THR A 48 10.22 -9.66 -2.88
C THR A 48 11.38 -10.16 -1.99
N VAL A 49 11.48 -11.47 -1.79
CA VAL A 49 12.61 -12.07 -1.04
C VAL A 49 13.95 -11.85 -1.78
N LEU A 50 13.98 -12.00 -3.11
CA LEU A 50 15.19 -11.75 -3.89
C LEU A 50 15.63 -10.29 -3.83
N ARG A 51 14.66 -9.36 -3.91
CA ARG A 51 14.91 -7.93 -3.73
C ARG A 51 15.57 -7.67 -2.37
N TYR A 52 14.99 -8.19 -1.29
CA TYR A 52 15.54 -8.04 0.06
C TYR A 52 16.95 -8.62 0.18
N LYS A 53 17.18 -9.84 -0.34
CA LYS A 53 18.51 -10.48 -0.33
C LYS A 53 19.55 -9.68 -1.11
N ALA A 54 19.18 -9.11 -2.26
CA ALA A 54 20.07 -8.25 -3.02
C ALA A 54 20.52 -7.04 -2.18
N PHE A 55 19.61 -6.42 -1.43
CA PHE A 55 19.94 -5.31 -0.53
C PHE A 55 20.83 -5.73 0.64
N GLU A 56 20.59 -6.88 1.28
CA GLU A 56 21.49 -7.38 2.34
C GLU A 56 22.91 -7.62 1.83
N THR A 57 23.07 -8.13 0.61
CA THR A 57 24.39 -8.35 0.01
C THR A 57 25.13 -7.06 -0.34
N VAL A 58 24.41 -5.97 -0.62
CA VAL A 58 24.99 -4.63 -0.84
C VAL A 58 25.44 -4.04 0.50
N SER A 59 24.61 -4.13 1.55
CA SER A 59 24.96 -3.64 2.90
C SER A 59 26.15 -4.39 3.53
N GLN A 60 26.36 -5.66 3.21
CA GLN A 60 27.52 -6.43 3.69
C GLN A 60 28.84 -6.13 2.95
N LYS A 61 28.79 -5.53 1.75
CA LYS A 61 29.98 -5.23 0.93
C LYS A 61 30.63 -3.87 1.21
N GLY A 62 30.09 -3.08 2.14
CA GLY A 62 30.73 -1.84 2.61
C GLY A 62 30.82 -0.73 1.57
N GLU A 63 30.08 -0.82 0.45
CA GLU A 63 29.85 0.34 -0.40
C GLU A 63 28.76 1.18 0.25
N ASP A 64 29.09 2.45 0.49
CA ASP A 64 28.28 3.48 1.13
C ASP A 64 26.87 3.55 0.50
N GLY A 65 25.93 2.80 1.08
CA GLY A 65 24.55 2.65 0.61
C GLY A 65 23.64 3.79 1.05
N GLY A 66 24.19 4.97 1.30
CA GLY A 66 23.46 6.17 1.68
C GLY A 66 22.80 6.86 0.50
N ASP A 67 21.97 6.16 -0.29
CA ASP A 67 21.00 6.85 -1.18
C ASP A 67 19.89 5.96 -1.82
N LEU A 68 19.82 4.67 -1.54
CA LEU A 68 18.79 3.81 -2.18
C LEU A 68 17.45 3.78 -1.42
N LEU A 69 17.32 4.62 -0.40
CA LEU A 69 16.11 4.82 0.40
C LEU A 69 15.44 6.17 0.15
N ASN A 70 15.63 6.80 -1.02
CA ASN A 70 14.67 7.79 -1.47
C ASN A 70 13.53 7.07 -2.22
N PRO A 71 12.33 6.93 -1.65
CA PRO A 71 11.13 6.60 -2.41
C PRO A 71 10.66 7.85 -3.15
N GLU A 72 11.56 8.52 -3.89
CA GLU A 72 11.14 9.24 -5.09
C GLU A 72 10.78 8.15 -6.10
N ILE A 73 9.59 7.61 -5.89
CA ILE A 73 8.79 7.00 -6.94
C ILE A 73 8.70 8.09 -7.99
N ASP A 74 9.53 7.96 -9.01
CA ASP A 74 9.46 8.71 -10.25
C ASP A 74 7.99 8.72 -10.71
N GLU A 75 7.28 9.82 -10.41
CA GLU A 75 5.88 10.06 -10.79
C GLU A 75 5.69 9.99 -12.32
N GLU A 76 6.78 9.94 -13.10
CA GLU A 76 6.71 9.74 -14.55
C GLU A 76 6.40 8.30 -14.96
N ARG A 77 6.67 7.28 -14.13
CA ARG A 77 6.38 5.87 -14.52
C ARG A 77 4.93 5.45 -14.38
N GLU A 78 4.09 6.17 -13.63
CA GLU A 78 2.66 5.86 -13.57
C GLU A 78 1.91 6.21 -14.86
N LYS A 79 2.48 7.03 -15.75
CA LYS A 79 1.87 7.30 -17.07
C LYS A 79 1.97 6.14 -18.06
N SER A 80 2.78 5.12 -17.76
CA SER A 80 2.96 3.95 -18.64
C SER A 80 2.22 2.70 -18.14
N GLN A 81 1.32 2.80 -17.16
CA GLN A 81 0.23 1.86 -17.09
C GLN A 81 -0.73 2.21 -18.22
N THR A 82 -0.57 1.51 -19.35
CA THR A 82 -1.58 1.49 -20.40
C THR A 82 -2.94 1.26 -19.77
N ASP A 83 -3.78 2.27 -19.90
CA ASP A 83 -5.18 2.30 -19.50
C ASP A 83 -5.91 1.15 -20.20
N LEU A 84 -5.91 -0.06 -19.61
CA LEU A 84 -6.55 -1.25 -20.19
C LEU A 84 -8.06 -1.02 -20.40
N ILE A 85 -8.63 -0.05 -19.71
CA ILE A 85 -10.02 0.40 -19.88
C ILE A 85 -10.20 1.21 -21.16
N SER A 86 -9.18 1.91 -21.66
CA SER A 86 -9.24 2.65 -22.94
C SER A 86 -9.26 1.75 -24.19
N SER A 87 -8.82 0.49 -24.05
CA SER A 87 -8.82 -0.50 -25.14
C SER A 87 -10.14 -1.25 -25.28
N ILE A 88 -11.12 -0.99 -24.41
CA ILE A 88 -12.50 -1.48 -24.58
C ILE A 88 -13.19 -0.51 -25.54
N GLU A 89 -13.04 -0.79 -26.83
CA GLU A 89 -13.77 -0.13 -27.91
C GLU A 89 -15.25 -0.51 -27.79
N GLU A 90 -16.02 0.25 -27.00
CA GLU A 90 -17.48 0.15 -26.99
C GLU A 90 -18.01 0.64 -28.33
N VAL A 91 -18.57 -0.28 -29.10
CA VAL A 91 -19.20 -0.08 -30.41
C VAL A 91 -20.51 0.72 -30.24
N THR A 92 -20.41 2.01 -29.93
CA THR A 92 -21.51 2.96 -30.13
C THR A 92 -20.93 4.27 -30.69
N GLY A 93 -21.09 4.46 -32.00
CA GLY A 93 -20.52 5.58 -32.73
C GLY A 93 -21.09 6.94 -32.31
N THR A 94 -20.42 7.62 -31.37
CA THR A 94 -20.46 9.08 -31.25
C THR A 94 -19.23 9.55 -30.46
N PRO A 95 -18.44 10.53 -30.94
CA PRO A 95 -17.28 11.01 -30.20
C PRO A 95 -17.74 11.89 -29.03
N PRO A 96 -17.42 11.58 -27.76
CA PRO A 96 -17.70 12.49 -26.67
C PRO A 96 -16.66 13.60 -26.64
N ASN A 97 -17.17 14.81 -26.57
CA ASN A 97 -16.47 16.05 -26.32
C ASN A 97 -15.55 15.91 -25.09
N LYS A 98 -14.31 16.41 -25.17
CA LYS A 98 -13.30 16.35 -24.10
C LYS A 98 -13.75 17.15 -22.88
N VAL A 99 -14.59 16.57 -22.04
CA VAL A 99 -14.79 17.05 -20.67
C VAL A 99 -13.74 16.34 -19.82
N SER A 100 -12.77 17.09 -19.32
CA SER A 100 -11.79 16.61 -18.34
C SER A 100 -12.51 16.29 -17.03
N LEU A 101 -13.22 15.17 -16.99
CA LEU A 101 -13.66 14.54 -15.75
C LEU A 101 -12.40 14.07 -15.04
N LYS A 102 -11.99 14.80 -14.01
CA LYS A 102 -10.99 14.36 -13.04
C LYS A 102 -11.60 13.20 -12.24
N VAL A 103 -11.72 12.04 -12.87
CA VAL A 103 -12.16 10.81 -12.23
C VAL A 103 -11.03 10.45 -11.27
N LYS A 104 -11.21 10.74 -9.98
CA LYS A 104 -10.27 10.29 -8.95
C LYS A 104 -10.09 8.79 -9.10
N SER A 105 -8.85 8.33 -9.11
CA SER A 105 -8.57 6.89 -9.12
C SER A 105 -9.27 6.23 -7.93
N ILE A 106 -9.65 4.95 -8.05
CA ILE A 106 -10.22 4.17 -6.95
C ILE A 106 -9.29 4.25 -5.72
N ALA A 107 -7.97 4.25 -5.95
CA ALA A 107 -6.97 4.45 -4.90
C ALA A 107 -7.09 5.82 -4.21
N GLU A 108 -7.25 6.90 -4.97
CA GLU A 108 -7.46 8.26 -4.42
C GLU A 108 -8.81 8.38 -3.70
N SER A 109 -9.84 7.71 -4.20
CA SER A 109 -11.16 7.64 -3.56
C SER A 109 -11.08 6.93 -2.20
N LEU A 110 -10.34 5.82 -2.13
CA LEU A 110 -10.09 5.08 -0.88
C LEU A 110 -9.22 5.87 0.11
N GLN A 111 -8.25 6.65 -0.37
CA GLN A 111 -7.42 7.51 0.47
C GLN A 111 -8.18 8.72 1.05
N THR A 112 -9.28 9.14 0.41
CA THR A 112 -10.12 10.25 0.87
C THR A 112 -11.40 9.81 1.57
N SER A 113 -11.69 8.51 1.57
CA SER A 113 -12.87 7.97 2.26
C SER A 113 -12.76 8.16 3.77
N PRO A 114 -13.91 8.44 4.44
CA PRO A 114 -13.96 8.51 5.89
C PRO A 114 -13.54 7.18 6.52
N LEU A 115 -12.89 7.27 7.68
CA LEU A 115 -12.48 6.09 8.44
C LEU A 115 -13.57 5.72 9.46
N ASN A 116 -13.77 4.43 9.69
CA ASN A 116 -14.60 3.86 10.75
C ASN A 116 -13.88 3.82 12.11
N SER A 117 -12.55 3.82 12.08
CA SER A 117 -11.67 3.88 13.25
C SER A 117 -10.38 4.57 12.86
N ILE A 118 -9.74 5.30 13.78
CA ILE A 118 -8.41 5.87 13.60
C ILE A 118 -7.38 4.77 13.30
N GLY A 119 -7.61 3.56 13.83
CA GLY A 119 -6.81 2.36 13.60
C GLY A 119 -7.02 1.71 12.23
N GLU A 120 -8.05 2.10 11.47
CA GLU A 120 -8.36 1.49 10.17
C GLU A 120 -7.30 1.87 9.11
N GLY A 121 -6.84 0.87 8.37
CA GLY A 121 -5.83 1.07 7.32
C GLY A 121 -4.42 1.42 7.84
N LEU A 122 -4.14 1.22 9.13
CA LEU A 122 -2.80 1.33 9.68
C LEU A 122 -1.96 0.10 9.33
N THR A 123 -0.90 0.30 8.55
CA THR A 123 0.06 -0.77 8.24
C THR A 123 0.92 -1.11 9.46
N ILE A 124 1.57 -2.28 9.44
CA ILE A 124 2.55 -2.66 10.47
C ILE A 124 3.68 -1.61 10.56
N LEU A 125 4.09 -1.07 9.42
CA LEU A 125 5.10 -0.01 9.34
C LEU A 125 4.61 1.28 10.00
N ASP A 126 3.39 1.73 9.68
CA ASP A 126 2.78 2.91 10.30
C ASP A 126 2.70 2.75 11.82
N ARG A 127 2.24 1.58 12.29
CA ARG A 127 2.17 1.27 13.73
C ARG A 127 3.54 1.35 14.38
N ALA A 128 4.57 0.76 13.77
CA ALA A 128 5.93 0.80 14.29
C ALA A 128 6.49 2.22 14.33
N ASN A 129 6.26 3.01 13.28
CA ASN A 129 6.70 4.40 13.21
C ASN A 129 6.01 5.26 14.28
N PHE A 130 4.68 5.24 14.37
CA PHE A 130 3.98 6.02 15.39
C PHE A 130 4.35 5.59 16.81
N THR A 131 4.44 4.29 17.06
CA THR A 131 4.77 3.79 18.40
C THR A 131 6.18 4.20 18.83
N SER A 132 7.17 4.09 17.93
CA SER A 132 8.54 4.48 18.23
C SER A 132 8.71 6.00 18.38
N THR A 133 8.13 6.76 17.45
CA THR A 133 8.32 8.22 17.32
C THR A 133 7.42 9.02 18.27
N LEU A 134 6.16 8.63 18.44
CA LEU A 134 5.17 9.41 19.21
C LEU A 134 4.85 8.81 20.58
N PHE A 135 5.17 7.53 20.82
CA PHE A 135 4.81 6.83 22.07
C PHE A 135 6.02 6.22 22.79
N SER A 136 7.24 6.60 22.42
CA SER A 136 8.48 6.13 23.06
C SER A 136 8.58 4.59 23.11
N ASN A 137 8.14 3.94 22.04
CA ASN A 137 8.06 2.49 21.88
C ASN A 137 7.04 1.78 22.80
N ASN A 138 6.07 2.50 23.36
CA ASN A 138 5.04 1.93 24.22
C ASN A 138 3.76 1.58 23.44
N ASN A 139 3.65 0.31 23.05
CA ASN A 139 2.51 -0.19 22.27
C ASN A 139 1.19 -0.14 23.05
N MET A 140 1.19 -0.37 24.36
CA MET A 140 -0.04 -0.30 25.17
C MET A 140 -0.64 1.10 25.11
N LYS A 141 0.17 2.14 25.36
CA LYS A 141 -0.28 3.53 25.29
C LYS A 141 -0.76 3.95 23.91
N PHE A 142 -0.15 3.41 22.85
CA PHE A 142 -0.59 3.66 21.49
C PHE A 142 -1.99 3.08 21.25
N ASN A 143 -2.23 1.81 21.61
CA ASN A 143 -3.56 1.20 21.45
C ASN A 143 -4.60 1.84 22.36
N ASP A 144 -4.26 2.15 23.62
CA ASP A 144 -5.15 2.89 24.54
C ASP A 144 -5.54 4.26 23.96
N MET A 145 -4.59 4.96 23.33
CA MET A 145 -4.86 6.23 22.66
C MET A 145 -5.79 6.04 21.46
N LEU A 146 -5.58 5.02 20.62
CA LEU A 146 -6.49 4.72 19.50
C LEU A 146 -7.92 4.51 20.00
N ASP A 147 -8.09 3.70 21.04
CA ASP A 147 -9.40 3.40 21.62
C ASP A 147 -10.08 4.66 22.21
N LEU A 148 -9.31 5.53 22.87
CA LEU A 148 -9.81 6.79 23.42
C LEU A 148 -10.19 7.80 22.33
N VAL A 149 -9.42 7.86 21.24
CA VAL A 149 -9.73 8.75 20.11
C VAL A 149 -10.94 8.24 19.33
N ASP A 150 -11.11 6.93 19.18
CA ASP A 150 -12.27 6.34 18.51
C ASP A 150 -13.59 6.57 19.27
N GLN A 151 -13.52 6.75 20.60
CA GLN A 151 -14.65 7.09 21.46
C GLN A 151 -14.98 8.59 21.45
N CYS A 152 -14.17 9.43 20.83
CA CYS A 152 -14.46 10.87 20.73
C CYS A 152 -15.57 11.14 19.71
N ASP A 153 -16.35 12.21 19.92
CA ASP A 153 -17.42 12.61 19.00
C ASP A 153 -16.98 13.67 17.96
N ASN A 154 -15.87 14.37 18.22
CA ASN A 154 -15.42 15.49 17.39
C ASN A 154 -13.89 15.58 17.25
N ILE A 155 -13.45 16.26 16.18
CA ILE A 155 -12.03 16.49 15.88
C ILE A 155 -11.30 17.11 17.08
N LYS A 156 -11.89 18.15 17.71
CA LYS A 156 -11.22 18.91 18.78
C LYS A 156 -10.95 18.04 20.02
N SER A 157 -11.87 17.16 20.39
CA SER A 157 -11.66 16.21 21.49
C SER A 157 -10.63 15.14 21.13
N ALA A 158 -10.68 14.63 19.90
CA ALA A 158 -9.71 13.68 19.38
C ALA A 158 -8.27 14.22 19.40
N GLU A 159 -8.07 15.45 18.89
CA GLU A 159 -6.77 16.12 18.91
C GLU A 159 -6.26 16.36 20.34
N LYS A 160 -7.15 16.72 21.27
CA LYS A 160 -6.78 16.93 22.67
C LYS A 160 -6.31 15.63 23.33
N VAL A 161 -7.02 14.53 23.10
CA VAL A 161 -6.65 13.19 23.62
C VAL A 161 -5.31 12.76 23.03
N PHE A 162 -5.13 12.93 21.72
CA PHE A 162 -3.89 12.62 21.03
C PHE A 162 -2.71 13.42 21.60
N ASN A 163 -2.82 14.75 21.66
CA ASN A 163 -1.77 15.64 22.16
C ASN A 163 -1.44 15.41 23.65
N SER A 164 -2.40 14.91 24.44
CA SER A 164 -2.17 14.57 25.85
C SER A 164 -1.46 13.22 26.02
N SER A 165 -1.51 12.36 25.00
CA SER A 165 -1.00 10.98 25.04
C SER A 165 0.40 10.82 24.45
N ILE A 166 0.84 11.78 23.62
CA ILE A 166 2.15 11.73 22.96
C ILE A 166 3.33 11.90 23.94
N LYS A 167 4.37 11.11 23.70
CA LYS A 167 5.72 11.24 24.26
C LYS A 167 6.71 11.08 23.12
N THR A 168 7.05 12.20 22.50
CA THR A 168 7.87 12.26 21.30
C THR A 168 9.31 11.82 21.56
N ARG A 169 9.85 11.01 20.66
CA ARG A 169 11.25 10.55 20.68
C ARG A 169 11.74 10.44 19.24
N GLY A 170 12.77 11.21 18.87
CA GLY A 170 13.30 11.25 17.50
C GLY A 170 13.80 12.64 17.11
N THR A 171 14.04 12.83 15.82
CA THR A 171 14.38 14.14 15.24
C THR A 171 13.11 14.97 15.00
N SER A 172 13.23 16.30 14.95
CA SER A 172 12.07 17.18 14.71
C SER A 172 11.32 16.83 13.43
N ASN A 173 12.04 16.48 12.36
CA ASN A 173 11.44 16.13 11.06
C ASN A 173 10.60 14.83 11.13
N GLU A 174 11.10 13.80 11.83
CA GLU A 174 10.37 12.54 12.00
C GLU A 174 9.11 12.73 12.85
N ILE A 175 9.21 13.56 13.90
CA ILE A 175 8.09 13.89 14.77
C ILE A 175 7.02 14.66 13.98
N GLU A 176 7.39 15.68 13.22
CA GLU A 176 6.46 16.47 12.41
C GLU A 176 5.78 15.63 11.33
N ALA A 177 6.52 14.79 10.62
CA ALA A 177 5.96 13.88 9.62
C ALA A 177 4.97 12.87 10.24
N ALA A 178 5.31 12.32 11.41
CA ALA A 178 4.44 11.41 12.15
C ALA A 178 3.16 12.11 12.64
N LEU A 179 3.27 13.35 13.14
CA LEU A 179 2.13 14.16 13.57
C LEU A 179 1.20 14.50 12.40
N ASP A 180 1.73 15.00 11.28
CA ASP A 180 0.94 15.36 10.10
C ASP A 180 0.17 14.15 9.54
N SER A 181 0.86 13.00 9.45
CA SER A 181 0.23 11.74 9.02
C SER A 181 -0.90 11.30 9.96
N PHE A 182 -0.74 11.51 11.27
CA PHE A 182 -1.77 11.16 12.25
C PHE A 182 -2.96 12.15 12.23
N TYR A 183 -2.71 13.45 12.12
CA TYR A 183 -3.78 14.45 11.99
C TYR A 183 -4.62 14.26 10.74
N LYS A 184 -4.00 13.87 9.61
CA LYS A 184 -4.73 13.48 8.39
C LYS A 184 -5.70 12.33 8.67
N ARG A 185 -5.32 11.35 9.51
CA ARG A 185 -6.20 10.24 9.91
C ARG A 185 -7.34 10.71 10.83
N ILE A 186 -7.07 11.60 11.79
CA ILE A 186 -8.12 12.20 12.64
C ILE A 186 -9.16 12.93 11.79
N ASN A 187 -8.72 13.76 10.84
CA ASN A 187 -9.62 14.50 9.94
C ASN A 187 -10.46 13.60 9.03
N ARG A 188 -9.92 12.43 8.64
CA ARG A 188 -10.69 11.43 7.88
C ARG A 188 -11.71 10.69 8.74
N ARG A 189 -11.45 10.49 10.03
CA ARG A 189 -12.40 9.85 10.94
C ARG A 189 -13.58 10.76 11.28
N PHE A 190 -13.29 12.04 11.49
CA PHE A 190 -14.28 13.06 11.87
C PHE A 190 -14.39 14.12 10.76
N PRO A 191 -14.99 13.80 9.61
CA PRO A 191 -15.25 14.83 8.60
C PRO A 191 -16.18 15.90 9.20
N SER A 192 -15.85 17.18 8.98
CA SER A 192 -16.64 18.33 9.46
C SER A 192 -18.03 18.42 8.84
#